data_AF-A0A1C4DQA3-F1
#
_entry.id   AF-A0A1C4DQA3-F1
#
_cell.length_a   1.000
_cell.length_b   1.000
_cell.length_c   1.000
_cell.angle_alpha   90.00
_cell.angle_beta   90.00
_cell.angle_gamma   90.00
#
_symmetry.space_group_name_H-M   'P 1'
#
loop_
_entity.id
_entity.type
_entity.pdbx_description
1 polymer ?
#
loop_
_entity_poly.entity_id
_entity_poly.type
_entity_poly.pdbx_seq_one_letter_code
_entity_poly.pdbx_strand_id
1 'polypeptide(L)'
;MQKLLLLLLATYLVCSSCSKYKDDSQRRKFVSMMLDSSFIIGEDPKAVVTYADPSEENPAGFPTLLVSGFSYNKLYYTFSITSTDSLLHPGTYVSGMSGNALTLLDSSSHILSANADQGAFSLTILSVKDSTVQGEFTATLVNETSGESHQLQRGAFRTNFSRQ
;
A
#
# COMPACT_ATOMS: atom_id res chain seq x y z
N MET A 1 37.97 47.73 -7.21
CA MET A 1 37.00 47.19 -8.20
C MET A 1 36.88 45.66 -8.18
N GLN A 2 37.96 44.91 -7.91
CA GLN A 2 37.95 43.44 -7.86
C GLN A 2 37.05 42.82 -6.76
N LYS A 3 36.92 43.47 -5.60
CA LYS A 3 36.04 43.01 -4.50
C LYS A 3 34.53 43.16 -4.80
N LEU A 4 34.16 44.07 -5.70
CA LEU A 4 32.76 44.30 -6.08
C LEU A 4 32.26 43.24 -7.08
N LEU A 5 33.15 42.77 -7.96
CA LEU A 5 32.86 41.72 -8.94
C LEU A 5 32.64 40.35 -8.27
N LEU A 6 33.43 40.05 -7.21
CA LEU A 6 33.30 38.83 -6.42
C LEU A 6 31.97 38.76 -5.65
N LEU A 7 31.47 39.89 -5.16
CA LEU A 7 30.19 39.94 -4.44
C LEU A 7 28.99 39.71 -5.39
N LEU A 8 29.07 40.21 -6.63
CA LEU A 8 28.03 40.04 -7.65
C LEU A 8 27.96 38.61 -8.19
N LEU A 9 29.10 37.90 -8.26
CA LEU A 9 29.14 36.50 -8.67
C LEU A 9 28.55 35.56 -7.59
N ALA A 10 28.82 35.87 -6.32
CA ALA A 10 28.30 35.10 -5.20
C ALA A 10 26.77 35.21 -5.06
N THR A 11 26.17 36.38 -5.32
CA THR A 11 24.70 36.53 -5.29
C THR A 11 24.00 35.85 -6.45
N TYR A 12 24.63 35.75 -7.63
CA TYR A 12 24.07 35.02 -8.77
C TYR A 12 24.04 33.49 -8.56
N LEU A 13 25.04 32.95 -7.87
CA LEU A 13 25.14 31.51 -7.55
C LEU A 13 24.12 31.05 -6.50
N VAL A 14 23.70 31.94 -5.58
CA VAL A 14 22.70 31.59 -4.54
C VAL A 14 21.26 31.60 -5.09
N CYS A 15 20.98 32.35 -6.16
CA CYS A 15 19.66 32.37 -6.79
C CYS A 15 19.37 31.17 -7.73
N SER A 16 20.38 30.37 -8.09
CA SER A 16 20.22 29.20 -8.98
C SER A 16 19.99 27.88 -8.24
N SER A 17 20.02 27.88 -6.90
CA SER A 17 19.80 26.68 -6.06
C SER A 17 18.32 26.40 -5.72
N CYS A 18 17.38 27.12 -6.33
CA CYS A 18 15.96 26.78 -6.23
C CYS A 18 15.55 25.91 -7.42
N SER A 19 16.22 24.78 -7.61
CA SER A 19 15.64 23.71 -8.42
C SER A 19 14.37 23.29 -7.71
N LYS A 20 13.21 23.60 -8.32
CA LYS A 20 11.93 23.02 -7.94
C LYS A 20 12.15 21.51 -7.84
N TYR A 21 12.25 20.98 -6.62
CA TYR A 21 12.08 19.55 -6.40
C TYR A 21 10.75 19.23 -7.06
N LYS A 22 10.79 18.49 -8.18
CA LYS A 22 9.57 17.91 -8.71
C LYS A 22 8.99 17.13 -7.56
N ASP A 23 7.78 17.48 -7.16
CA ASP A 23 7.04 16.78 -6.13
C ASP A 23 6.74 15.36 -6.63
N ASP A 24 7.74 14.49 -6.53
CA ASP A 24 7.70 13.10 -6.96
C ASP A 24 6.98 12.22 -5.92
N SER A 25 6.57 12.83 -4.79
CA SER A 25 5.86 12.14 -3.72
C SER A 25 4.56 11.53 -4.23
N GLN A 26 3.87 12.18 -5.18
CA GLN A 26 2.63 11.67 -5.76
C GLN A 26 2.85 10.46 -6.68
N ARG A 27 4.05 10.28 -7.24
CA ARG A 27 4.37 9.16 -8.15
C ARG A 27 4.95 7.94 -7.43
N ARG A 28 5.47 8.12 -6.23
CA ARG A 28 6.12 7.04 -5.49
C ARG A 28 5.09 6.01 -5.04
N LYS A 29 5.32 4.76 -5.44
CA LYS A 29 4.55 3.59 -5.00
C LYS A 29 5.26 2.96 -3.81
N PHE A 30 4.53 2.67 -2.74
CA PHE A 30 5.11 2.16 -1.51
C PHE A 30 4.08 1.40 -0.67
N VAL A 31 4.61 0.60 0.25
CA VAL A 31 3.91 0.11 1.44
C VAL A 31 4.78 0.40 2.65
N SER A 32 4.18 0.84 3.74
CA SER A 32 4.84 1.01 5.03
C SER A 32 3.96 0.49 6.14
N MET A 33 4.54 -0.12 7.16
CA MET A 33 3.81 -0.63 8.32
C MET A 33 4.73 -0.77 9.53
N MET A 34 4.16 -0.86 10.72
CA MET A 34 4.86 -1.20 11.96
C MET A 34 4.35 -2.56 12.45
N LEU A 35 5.22 -3.58 12.49
CA LEU A 35 4.92 -4.93 12.96
C LEU A 35 5.66 -5.17 14.29
N ASP A 36 4.93 -5.39 15.38
CA ASP A 36 5.49 -5.61 16.74
C ASP A 36 6.59 -4.63 17.15
N SER A 37 6.44 -3.35 16.77
CA SER A 37 7.41 -2.24 16.98
C SER A 37 8.52 -2.09 15.94
N SER A 38 8.59 -2.96 14.94
CA SER A 38 9.56 -2.86 13.83
C SER A 38 8.94 -2.17 12.63
N PHE A 39 9.61 -1.15 12.08
CA PHE A 39 9.18 -0.51 10.84
C PHE A 39 9.57 -1.34 9.63
N ILE A 40 8.58 -1.60 8.77
CA ILE A 40 8.72 -2.32 7.52
C ILE A 40 8.32 -1.39 6.38
N ILE A 41 9.17 -1.28 5.38
CA ILE A 41 8.95 -0.45 4.20
C ILE A 41 9.24 -1.29 2.95
N GLY A 42 8.36 -1.19 1.96
CA GLY A 42 8.53 -1.75 0.62
C GLY A 42 8.27 -0.71 -0.46
N GLU A 43 8.91 -0.90 -1.61
CA GLU A 43 8.76 -0.05 -2.78
C GLU A 43 8.13 -0.83 -3.94
N ASP A 44 7.51 -0.08 -4.84
CA ASP A 44 6.89 -0.64 -6.04
C ASP A 44 5.95 -1.84 -5.82
N PRO A 45 5.02 -1.79 -4.84
CA PRO A 45 3.95 -2.79 -4.74
C PRO A 45 3.24 -2.97 -6.09
N LYS A 46 2.90 -4.21 -6.40
CA LYS A 46 2.01 -4.53 -7.52
C LYS A 46 0.57 -4.51 -7.04
N ALA A 47 -0.32 -4.01 -7.87
CA ALA A 47 -1.75 -4.10 -7.62
C ALA A 47 -2.52 -4.51 -8.86
N VAL A 48 -3.54 -5.33 -8.64
CA VAL A 48 -4.47 -5.79 -9.67
C VAL A 48 -5.87 -5.62 -9.13
N VAL A 49 -6.77 -5.07 -9.96
CA VAL A 49 -8.20 -5.11 -9.72
C VAL A 49 -8.83 -6.06 -10.70
N THR A 50 -9.44 -7.12 -10.17
CA THR A 50 -10.22 -8.10 -10.94
C THR A 50 -11.69 -7.68 -10.89
N TYR A 51 -12.33 -7.57 -12.05
CA TYR A 51 -13.76 -7.30 -12.17
C TYR A 51 -14.52 -8.60 -12.48
N ALA A 52 -15.83 -8.62 -12.21
CA ALA A 52 -16.68 -9.69 -12.71
C ALA A 52 -16.67 -9.68 -14.25
N ASP A 53 -16.65 -10.87 -14.87
CA ASP A 53 -16.59 -11.02 -16.32
C ASP A 53 -17.92 -10.56 -16.96
N PRO A 54 -17.94 -9.45 -17.72
CA PRO A 54 -19.18 -8.94 -18.31
C PRO A 54 -19.74 -9.84 -19.43
N SER A 55 -18.99 -10.85 -19.88
CA SER A 55 -19.46 -11.83 -20.87
C SER A 55 -20.33 -12.94 -20.28
N GLU A 56 -20.36 -13.08 -18.94
CA GLU A 56 -21.27 -14.00 -18.27
C GLU A 56 -22.70 -13.46 -18.28
N GLU A 57 -23.68 -14.35 -18.48
CA GLU A 57 -25.11 -13.99 -18.51
C GLU A 57 -25.60 -13.35 -17.19
N ASN A 58 -24.92 -13.67 -16.07
CA ASN A 58 -25.12 -13.07 -14.76
C ASN A 58 -23.78 -12.95 -14.01
N PRO A 59 -22.97 -11.92 -14.29
CA PRO A 59 -21.67 -11.76 -13.66
C PRO A 59 -21.87 -11.58 -12.16
N ALA A 60 -21.46 -12.56 -11.36
CA ALA A 60 -21.55 -12.49 -9.92
C ALA A 60 -20.24 -11.94 -9.34
N GLY A 61 -20.35 -11.01 -8.39
CA GLY A 61 -19.23 -10.53 -7.59
C GLY A 61 -18.94 -9.04 -7.77
N PHE A 62 -18.12 -8.54 -6.85
CA PHE A 62 -17.67 -7.15 -6.83
C PHE A 62 -16.17 -7.08 -7.12
N PRO A 63 -15.67 -5.95 -7.63
CA PRO A 63 -14.25 -5.79 -7.92
C PRO A 63 -13.39 -6.12 -6.70
N THR A 64 -12.35 -6.92 -6.92
CA THR A 64 -11.40 -7.30 -5.88
C THR A 64 -10.06 -6.66 -6.16
N LEU A 65 -9.57 -5.84 -5.23
CA LEU A 65 -8.22 -5.30 -5.27
C LEU A 65 -7.28 -6.26 -4.54
N LEU A 66 -6.25 -6.73 -5.23
CA LEU A 66 -5.13 -7.46 -4.66
C LEU A 66 -3.89 -6.58 -4.74
N VAL A 67 -3.22 -6.35 -3.61
CA VAL A 67 -1.93 -5.66 -3.54
C VAL A 67 -0.89 -6.59 -2.96
N SER A 68 0.27 -6.69 -3.60
CA SER A 68 1.38 -7.53 -3.14
C SER A 68 2.74 -6.92 -3.39
N GLY A 69 3.74 -7.39 -2.66
CA GLY A 69 5.12 -6.95 -2.84
C GLY A 69 6.06 -7.49 -1.78
N PHE A 70 7.29 -6.97 -1.83
CA PHE A 70 8.33 -7.28 -0.84
C PHE A 70 8.76 -6.00 -0.15
N SER A 71 9.02 -6.10 1.14
CA SER A 71 9.73 -5.06 1.88
C SER A 71 11.24 -5.15 1.67
N TYR A 72 11.97 -4.13 2.13
CA TYR A 72 13.43 -4.12 2.14
C TYR A 72 14.07 -5.25 2.96
N ASN A 73 13.40 -5.69 4.04
CA ASN A 73 13.83 -6.85 4.83
C ASN A 73 13.32 -8.19 4.27
N LYS A 74 12.90 -8.24 3.01
CA LYS A 74 12.45 -9.44 2.29
C LYS A 74 11.19 -10.11 2.89
N LEU A 75 10.41 -9.37 3.65
CA LEU A 75 9.08 -9.81 4.07
C LEU A 75 8.14 -9.63 2.88
N TYR A 76 7.49 -10.73 2.48
CA TYR A 76 6.46 -10.67 1.45
C TYR A 76 5.14 -10.30 2.11
N TYR A 77 4.39 -9.41 1.48
CA TYR A 77 3.05 -9.03 1.92
C TYR A 77 2.05 -9.17 0.79
N THR A 78 0.83 -9.51 1.15
CA THR A 78 -0.32 -9.43 0.26
C THR A 78 -1.57 -9.06 1.04
N PHE A 79 -2.38 -8.16 0.51
CA PHE A 79 -3.73 -7.95 1.01
C PHE A 79 -4.73 -7.89 -0.12
N SER A 80 -5.91 -8.43 0.13
CA SER A 80 -7.06 -8.39 -0.76
C SER A 80 -8.20 -7.66 -0.08
N ILE A 81 -8.93 -6.85 -0.84
CA ILE A 81 -10.22 -6.32 -0.44
C ILE A 81 -11.24 -6.44 -1.58
N THR A 82 -12.46 -6.82 -1.23
CA THR A 82 -13.59 -6.91 -2.15
C THR A 82 -14.45 -5.65 -1.99
N SER A 83 -14.74 -4.98 -3.10
CA SER A 83 -15.63 -3.82 -3.08
C SER A 83 -17.05 -4.20 -2.63
N THR A 84 -17.81 -3.21 -2.16
CA THR A 84 -19.24 -3.36 -1.87
C THR A 84 -20.14 -2.85 -2.99
N ASP A 85 -19.53 -2.34 -4.06
CA ASP A 85 -20.20 -1.80 -5.24
C ASP A 85 -19.50 -2.32 -6.51
N SER A 86 -20.12 -2.10 -7.65
CA SER A 86 -19.64 -2.34 -9.02
C SER A 86 -18.27 -1.74 -9.36
N LEU A 87 -17.77 -0.80 -8.57
CA LEU A 87 -16.47 -0.16 -8.71
C LEU A 87 -15.67 -0.21 -7.42
N LEU A 88 -14.34 -0.21 -7.53
CA LEU A 88 -13.46 0.06 -6.39
C LEU A 88 -13.63 1.52 -5.94
N HIS A 89 -13.94 1.75 -4.66
CA HIS A 89 -14.22 3.09 -4.13
C HIS A 89 -13.53 3.34 -2.78
N PRO A 90 -13.40 4.60 -2.34
CA PRO A 90 -12.98 4.91 -0.98
C PRO A 90 -13.94 4.31 0.06
N GLY A 91 -13.41 3.86 1.19
CA GLY A 91 -14.20 3.19 2.22
C GLY A 91 -13.34 2.27 3.10
N THR A 92 -13.97 1.74 4.15
CA THR A 92 -13.31 0.80 5.07
C THR A 92 -13.75 -0.63 4.77
N TYR A 93 -12.76 -1.50 4.64
CA TYR A 93 -12.85 -2.91 4.28
C TYR A 93 -12.27 -3.71 5.43
N VAL A 94 -13.09 -4.54 6.07
CA VAL A 94 -12.69 -5.31 7.27
C VAL A 94 -12.71 -6.82 6.99
N SER A 95 -11.95 -7.59 7.76
CA SER A 95 -11.83 -9.05 7.59
C SER A 95 -13.14 -9.84 7.71
N GLY A 96 -14.15 -9.29 8.40
CA GLY A 96 -15.49 -9.89 8.46
C GLY A 96 -16.27 -9.83 7.13
N MET A 97 -15.76 -9.08 6.13
CA MET A 97 -16.34 -9.04 4.79
C MET A 97 -15.64 -10.06 3.88
N SER A 98 -16.41 -10.74 3.04
CA SER A 98 -15.89 -11.80 2.17
C SER A 98 -14.75 -11.32 1.27
N GLY A 99 -13.68 -12.11 1.19
CA GLY A 99 -12.50 -11.84 0.35
C GLY A 99 -11.51 -10.83 0.92
N ASN A 100 -11.78 -10.24 2.09
CA ASN A 100 -10.86 -9.32 2.74
C ASN A 100 -9.84 -10.07 3.61
N ALA A 101 -8.56 -9.95 3.26
CA ALA A 101 -7.49 -10.61 4.01
C ALA A 101 -6.17 -9.85 3.91
N LEU A 102 -5.30 -10.07 4.90
CA LEU A 102 -3.90 -9.67 4.88
C LEU A 102 -3.05 -10.89 5.25
N THR A 103 -2.02 -11.15 4.47
CA THR A 103 -1.04 -12.21 4.72
C THR A 103 0.36 -11.65 4.60
N LEU A 104 1.20 -11.96 5.58
CA LEU A 104 2.64 -11.73 5.55
C LEU A 104 3.36 -13.07 5.54
N LEU A 105 4.45 -13.16 4.79
CA LEU A 105 5.40 -14.25 4.85
C LEU A 105 6.75 -13.69 5.29
N ASP A 106 7.19 -14.10 6.48
CA ASP A 106 8.47 -13.65 7.03
C ASP A 106 9.67 -14.37 6.39
N SER A 107 10.89 -13.94 6.71
CA SER A 107 12.12 -14.55 6.19
C SER A 107 12.35 -15.99 6.63
N SER A 108 11.64 -16.44 7.65
CA SER A 108 11.68 -17.80 8.20
C SER A 108 10.57 -18.68 7.62
N SER A 109 9.83 -18.18 6.62
CA SER A 109 8.68 -18.83 6.00
C SER A 109 7.48 -19.05 6.94
N HIS A 110 7.36 -18.28 8.03
CA HIS A 110 6.14 -18.28 8.80
C HIS A 110 5.08 -17.43 8.11
N ILE A 111 3.86 -17.96 8.07
CA ILE A 111 2.69 -17.28 7.54
C ILE A 111 1.99 -16.59 8.70
N LEU A 112 1.86 -15.27 8.61
CA LEU A 112 1.05 -14.45 9.51
C LEU A 112 -0.18 -14.00 8.72
N SER A 113 -1.38 -14.30 9.19
CA SER A 113 -2.59 -13.94 8.45
C SER A 113 -3.70 -13.34 9.31
N ALA A 114 -4.50 -12.50 8.69
CA ALA A 114 -5.74 -11.95 9.22
C ALA A 114 -6.81 -12.01 8.14
N ASN A 115 -7.91 -12.70 8.42
CA ASN A 115 -9.02 -12.98 7.50
C ASN A 115 -10.32 -13.18 8.30
N ALA A 116 -11.37 -13.72 7.66
CA ALA A 116 -12.67 -13.92 8.29
C ALA A 116 -12.66 -14.92 9.46
N ASP A 117 -11.72 -15.86 9.47
CA ASP A 117 -11.66 -16.96 10.42
C ASP A 117 -10.69 -16.71 11.57
N GLN A 118 -9.66 -15.89 11.35
CA GLN A 118 -8.64 -15.59 12.34
C GLN A 118 -8.06 -14.18 12.22
N GLY A 119 -7.59 -13.66 13.36
CA GLY A 119 -7.05 -12.32 13.45
C GLY A 119 -8.10 -11.25 13.16
N ALA A 120 -7.64 -10.04 12.85
CA ALA A 120 -8.48 -8.93 12.44
C ALA A 120 -7.72 -8.07 11.44
N PHE A 121 -8.38 -7.68 10.35
CA PHE A 121 -7.80 -6.78 9.35
C PHE A 121 -8.80 -5.65 9.07
N SER A 122 -8.28 -4.43 8.97
CA SER A 122 -9.04 -3.25 8.57
C SER A 122 -8.18 -2.42 7.64
N LEU A 123 -8.70 -2.14 6.44
CA LEU A 123 -8.09 -1.28 5.44
C LEU A 123 -9.07 -0.18 5.06
N THR A 124 -8.62 1.06 5.11
CA THR A 124 -9.38 2.20 4.61
C THR A 124 -8.74 2.70 3.32
N ILE A 125 -9.45 2.56 2.20
CA ILE A 125 -9.09 3.23 0.95
C ILE A 125 -9.43 4.70 1.09
N LEU A 126 -8.42 5.55 0.98
CA LEU A 126 -8.56 7.00 1.09
C LEU A 126 -8.91 7.62 -0.26
N SER A 127 -8.33 7.11 -1.35
CA SER A 127 -8.67 7.59 -2.70
C SER A 127 -8.37 6.55 -3.79
N VAL A 128 -9.18 6.60 -4.84
CA VAL A 128 -8.99 5.90 -6.11
C VAL A 128 -9.07 6.93 -7.23
N LYS A 129 -7.99 7.15 -7.99
CA LYS A 129 -7.93 8.15 -9.07
C LYS A 129 -6.94 7.74 -10.15
N ASP A 130 -7.35 7.80 -11.42
CA ASP A 130 -6.47 7.60 -12.60
C ASP A 130 -5.58 6.33 -12.47
N SER A 131 -6.17 5.22 -12.02
CA SER A 131 -5.51 3.94 -11.73
C SER A 131 -4.56 3.92 -10.53
N THR A 132 -4.50 4.99 -9.74
CA THR A 132 -3.82 5.04 -8.45
C THR A 132 -4.80 4.72 -7.32
N VAL A 133 -4.40 3.86 -6.39
CA VAL A 133 -5.09 3.61 -5.13
C VAL A 133 -4.15 3.91 -3.97
N GLN A 134 -4.69 4.52 -2.91
CA GLN A 134 -3.97 4.72 -1.67
C GLN A 134 -4.88 4.49 -0.48
N GLY A 135 -4.30 4.04 0.62
CA GLY A 135 -5.05 3.74 1.82
C GLY A 135 -4.16 3.51 3.02
N GLU A 136 -4.81 3.29 4.14
CA GLU A 136 -4.21 2.97 5.43
C GLU A 136 -4.77 1.65 5.94
N PHE A 137 -4.01 0.94 6.76
CA PHE A 137 -4.44 -0.35 7.28
C PHE A 137 -3.83 -0.68 8.64
N THR A 138 -4.53 -1.55 9.35
CA THR A 138 -4.13 -2.14 10.63
C THR A 138 -4.55 -3.59 10.67
N ALA A 139 -3.82 -4.42 11.41
CA ALA A 139 -4.21 -5.80 11.63
C ALA A 139 -3.73 -6.35 12.95
N THR A 140 -4.47 -7.33 13.48
CA THR A 140 -3.94 -8.36 14.37
C THR A 140 -3.76 -9.62 13.53
N LEU A 141 -2.52 -9.98 13.26
CA LEU A 141 -2.16 -11.17 12.48
C LEU A 141 -1.98 -12.35 13.42
N VAL A 142 -2.33 -13.55 12.97
CA VAL A 142 -2.09 -14.80 13.70
C VAL A 142 -1.07 -15.62 12.93
N ASN A 143 -0.05 -16.12 13.62
CA ASN A 143 0.90 -17.08 13.07
C ASN A 143 0.19 -18.43 12.90
N GLU A 144 0.11 -18.92 11.66
CA GLU A 144 -0.66 -20.13 11.33
C GLU A 144 -0.09 -21.41 11.95
N THR A 145 1.18 -21.39 12.38
CA THR A 145 1.84 -22.54 13.01
C THR A 145 1.79 -22.47 14.54
N SER A 146 2.12 -21.31 15.13
CA SER A 146 2.21 -21.18 16.60
C SER A 146 0.92 -20.68 17.26
N GLY A 147 0.01 -20.07 16.50
CA GLY A 147 -1.16 -19.36 17.02
C GLY A 147 -0.83 -18.01 17.68
N GLU A 148 0.44 -17.60 17.67
CA GLU A 148 0.87 -16.32 18.24
C GLU A 148 0.26 -15.13 17.48
N SER A 149 -0.12 -14.10 18.23
CA SER A 149 -0.70 -12.88 17.67
C SER A 149 0.34 -11.78 17.53
N HIS A 150 0.38 -11.15 16.36
CA HIS A 150 1.28 -10.07 16.00
C HIS A 150 0.48 -8.81 15.65
N GLN A 151 0.95 -7.65 16.13
CA GLN A 151 0.27 -6.38 15.94
C GLN A 151 0.88 -5.62 14.77
N LEU A 152 0.04 -5.35 13.76
CA LEU A 152 0.37 -4.48 12.64
C LEU A 152 -0.38 -3.16 12.78
N GLN A 153 0.39 -2.09 12.88
CA GLN A 153 -0.10 -0.74 13.08
C GLN A 153 0.50 0.21 12.04
N ARG A 154 -0.14 1.37 11.86
CA ARG A 154 0.39 2.46 11.00
C ARG A 154 0.68 1.98 9.58
N GLY A 155 -0.12 1.05 9.06
CA GLY A 155 -0.06 0.59 7.70
C GLY A 155 -0.50 1.69 6.76
N ALA A 156 0.25 1.93 5.69
CA ALA A 156 -0.10 2.84 4.62
C ALA A 156 0.43 2.30 3.30
N PHE A 157 -0.30 2.57 2.21
CA PHE A 157 0.13 2.19 0.88
C PHE A 157 -0.30 3.22 -0.18
N ARG A 158 0.46 3.26 -1.27
CA ARG A 158 0.08 3.88 -2.53
C ARG A 158 0.60 3.02 -3.66
N THR A 159 -0.25 2.73 -4.64
CA THR A 159 0.17 1.98 -5.82
C THR A 159 -0.71 2.26 -7.03
N ASN A 160 -0.21 1.89 -8.21
CA ASN A 160 -1.02 1.86 -9.42
C ASN A 160 -1.54 0.44 -9.62
N PHE A 161 -2.82 0.30 -9.93
CA PHE A 161 -3.42 -0.99 -10.25
C PHE A 161 -3.62 -1.14 -11.75
N SER A 162 -3.42 -2.37 -12.24
CA SER A 162 -3.91 -2.80 -13.56
C SER A 162 -5.29 -3.42 -13.42
N ARG A 163 -6.08 -3.38 -14.49
CA ARG A 163 -7.30 -4.19 -14.59
C ARG A 163 -6.94 -5.57 -15.12
N GLN A 164 -7.50 -6.60 -14.51
CA GLN A 164 -7.45 -7.97 -15.01
C GLN A 164 -8.85 -8.40 -15.46
#